data_AF-A0A1S9JIV3-F1
#
_entry.id   AF-A0A1S9JIV3-F1
#
_cell.length_a   1.000
_cell.length_b   1.000
_cell.length_c   1.000
_cell.angle_alpha   90.00
_cell.angle_beta   90.00
_cell.angle_gamma   90.00
#
_symmetry.space_group_name_H-M   'P 1'
#
loop_
_entity.id
_entity.type
_entity.pdbx_description
1 polymer ?
#
loop_
_entity_poly.entity_id
_entity_poly.type
_entity_poly.pdbx_seq_one_letter_code
_entity_poly.pdbx_strand_id
1 'polypeptide(L)'
;MTFYRDKPDARALAWYLPDSYLCVLLDGHHKATAAALEGRPLKTLVLSTATRFNDEQQTLLFPGGECLHKTELLCHVPKLTEWKTLPSGAWESFGPDKHISPSETWSEELQQSVSRYPSLDQAWQIVEAGNLSETRIKSMIQQGLGEDEKADVILQALFFTHSPLFIDFARFVISYPAYVSYRPLTFRLMAQNRTPQADAFFLDFAINDDGERPELTKIMDDYFRKR
;
A
#
# COMPACT_ATOMS: atom_id res chain seq x y z
N MET A 1 6.82 -24.39 1.99
CA MET A 1 6.33 -23.53 0.88
C MET A 1 5.45 -24.27 -0.13
N THR A 2 5.80 -25.49 -0.56
CA THR A 2 5.02 -26.33 -1.50
C THR A 2 3.53 -26.43 -1.15
N PHE A 3 3.18 -26.62 0.12
CA PHE A 3 1.78 -26.72 0.58
C PHE A 3 0.87 -25.57 0.11
N TYR A 4 1.36 -24.31 0.09
CA TYR A 4 0.56 -23.15 -0.31
C TYR A 4 0.55 -22.90 -1.82
N ARG A 5 1.45 -23.53 -2.58
CA ARG A 5 1.38 -23.56 -4.05
C ARG A 5 0.23 -24.47 -4.49
N ASP A 6 0.02 -25.58 -3.78
CA ASP A 6 -1.03 -26.57 -4.09
C ASP A 6 -2.42 -26.19 -3.54
N LYS A 7 -2.52 -25.12 -2.72
CA LYS A 7 -3.77 -24.64 -2.11
C LYS A 7 -3.96 -23.14 -2.33
N PRO A 8 -4.30 -22.71 -3.56
CA PRO A 8 -4.43 -21.29 -3.90
C PRO A 8 -5.56 -20.58 -3.15
N ASP A 9 -6.53 -21.33 -2.59
CA ASP A 9 -7.70 -20.78 -1.91
C ASP A 9 -7.58 -20.72 -0.38
N ALA A 10 -6.49 -21.22 0.19
CA ALA A 10 -6.20 -20.94 1.59
C ALA A 10 -6.23 -19.42 1.83
N ARG A 11 -6.65 -18.96 2.99
CA ARG A 11 -6.65 -17.52 3.32
C ARG A 11 -5.93 -17.33 4.64
N ALA A 12 -5.15 -16.26 4.73
CA ALA A 12 -4.74 -15.73 6.03
C ALA A 12 -5.97 -15.13 6.75
N LEU A 13 -5.86 -14.92 8.06
CA LEU A 13 -6.87 -14.21 8.84
C LEU A 13 -6.25 -12.91 9.33
N ALA A 14 -6.92 -11.79 9.11
CA ALA A 14 -6.48 -10.50 9.61
C ALA A 14 -7.63 -9.73 10.26
N TRP A 15 -7.28 -8.83 11.17
CA TRP A 15 -8.18 -7.88 11.80
C TRP A 15 -7.92 -6.49 11.23
N TYR A 16 -8.95 -5.84 10.70
CA TYR A 16 -8.90 -4.43 10.30
C TYR A 16 -8.98 -3.53 11.54
N LEU A 17 -7.91 -2.78 11.81
CA LEU A 17 -7.89 -1.83 12.91
C LEU A 17 -8.69 -0.58 12.52
N PRO A 18 -9.79 -0.27 13.22
CA PRO A 18 -10.54 0.96 13.00
C PRO A 18 -9.60 2.18 13.07
N ASP A 19 -9.85 3.16 12.21
CA ASP A 19 -9.15 4.46 12.19
C ASP A 19 -7.64 4.45 11.87
N SER A 20 -7.05 3.30 11.54
CA SER A 20 -5.63 3.21 11.17
C SER A 20 -5.38 2.69 9.76
N TYR A 21 -6.43 2.20 9.06
CA TYR A 21 -6.34 1.54 7.75
C TYR A 21 -5.28 0.42 7.66
N LEU A 22 -4.85 -0.09 8.82
CA LEU A 22 -3.91 -1.18 8.96
C LEU A 22 -4.67 -2.45 9.31
N CYS A 23 -4.14 -3.58 8.85
CA CYS A 23 -4.60 -4.89 9.24
C CYS A 23 -3.54 -5.57 10.10
N VAL A 24 -3.96 -6.14 11.23
CA VAL A 24 -3.11 -7.03 12.03
C VAL A 24 -3.34 -8.44 11.55
N LEU A 25 -2.27 -9.13 11.16
CA LEU A 25 -2.33 -10.55 10.82
C LEU A 25 -2.58 -11.37 12.09
N LEU A 26 -3.73 -12.04 12.16
CA LEU A 26 -4.08 -12.91 13.29
C LEU A 26 -3.58 -14.33 13.08
N ASP A 27 -3.65 -14.82 11.84
CA ASP A 27 -3.17 -16.15 11.46
C ASP A 27 -2.75 -16.19 9.98
N GLY A 28 -1.88 -17.16 9.64
CA GLY A 28 -1.34 -17.35 8.31
C GLY A 28 0.07 -16.79 8.13
N HIS A 29 0.86 -16.64 9.20
CA HIS A 29 2.24 -16.15 9.17
C HIS A 29 3.10 -16.88 8.13
N HIS A 30 3.10 -18.22 8.11
CA HIS A 30 3.83 -19.00 7.11
C HIS A 30 3.35 -18.73 5.67
N LYS A 31 2.05 -18.44 5.49
CA LYS A 31 1.50 -18.08 4.19
C LYS A 31 1.93 -16.67 3.79
N ALA A 32 1.94 -15.73 4.72
CA ALA A 32 2.45 -14.37 4.51
C ALA A 32 3.92 -14.40 4.10
N THR A 33 4.76 -15.15 4.82
CA THR A 33 6.17 -15.39 4.46
C THR A 33 6.31 -15.99 3.06
N ALA A 34 5.52 -17.02 2.74
CA ALA A 34 5.56 -17.62 1.41
C ALA A 34 5.07 -16.65 0.30
N ALA A 35 4.06 -15.83 0.58
CA ALA A 35 3.59 -14.81 -0.36
C ALA A 35 4.65 -13.71 -0.59
N ALA A 36 5.34 -13.30 0.47
CA ALA A 36 6.44 -12.34 0.43
C ALA A 36 7.61 -12.82 -0.43
N LEU A 37 8.05 -14.06 -0.20
CA LEU A 37 9.14 -14.67 -0.98
C LEU A 37 8.79 -14.82 -2.46
N GLU A 38 7.52 -15.10 -2.78
CA GLU A 38 7.01 -15.17 -4.15
C GLU A 38 6.64 -13.78 -4.73
N GLY A 39 6.70 -12.71 -3.95
CA GLY A 39 6.39 -11.34 -4.38
C GLY A 39 4.94 -11.16 -4.83
N ARG A 40 3.99 -11.87 -4.20
CA ARG A 40 2.58 -11.86 -4.59
C ARG A 40 1.67 -11.37 -3.46
N PRO A 41 0.47 -10.86 -3.77
CA PRO A 41 -0.51 -10.49 -2.75
C PRO A 41 -0.92 -11.66 -1.87
N LEU A 42 -1.10 -11.40 -0.57
CA LEU A 42 -1.63 -12.36 0.38
C LEU A 42 -3.16 -12.37 0.30
N LYS A 43 -3.75 -13.52 -0.06
CA LYS A 43 -5.19 -13.73 0.07
C LYS A 43 -5.56 -13.83 1.55
N THR A 44 -6.45 -12.95 2.00
CA THR A 44 -6.79 -12.78 3.42
C THR A 44 -8.32 -12.72 3.61
N LEU A 45 -8.81 -13.31 4.69
CA LEU A 45 -10.12 -13.02 5.25
C LEU A 45 -9.95 -11.92 6.29
N VAL A 46 -10.60 -10.78 6.08
CA VAL A 46 -10.48 -9.61 6.94
C VAL A 46 -11.70 -9.54 7.86
N LEU A 47 -11.44 -9.52 9.16
CA LEU A 47 -12.43 -9.20 10.18
C LEU A 47 -12.48 -7.67 10.31
N SER A 48 -13.62 -7.07 10.01
CA SER A 48 -13.82 -5.63 10.15
C SER A 48 -15.13 -5.34 10.87
N THR A 49 -15.12 -4.28 11.67
CA THR A 49 -16.34 -3.70 12.24
C THR A 49 -16.98 -2.78 11.21
N ALA A 50 -18.30 -2.94 10.99
CA ALA A 50 -19.06 -1.94 10.24
C ALA A 50 -19.08 -0.62 11.03
N THR A 51 -18.91 0.50 10.34
CA THR A 51 -18.98 1.84 10.94
C THR A 51 -20.41 2.24 11.25
N ARG A 52 -21.34 1.89 10.37
CA ARG A 52 -22.77 2.11 10.57
C ARG A 52 -23.63 1.17 9.71
N PHE A 53 -24.88 1.02 10.12
CA PHE A 53 -25.93 0.48 9.26
C PHE A 53 -26.75 1.65 8.69
N ASN A 54 -26.99 1.64 7.38
CA ASN A 54 -27.90 2.57 6.73
C ASN A 54 -29.27 1.90 6.58
N ASP A 55 -30.24 2.36 7.36
CA ASP A 55 -31.61 1.81 7.35
C ASP A 55 -32.34 2.02 6.01
N GLU A 56 -32.12 3.15 5.34
CA GLU A 56 -32.81 3.45 4.07
C GLU A 56 -32.34 2.54 2.94
N GLN A 57 -31.03 2.32 2.86
CA GLN A 57 -30.41 1.49 1.82
C GLN A 57 -30.28 0.01 2.22
N GLN A 58 -30.56 -0.31 3.48
CA GLN A 58 -30.34 -1.64 4.07
C GLN A 58 -28.90 -2.15 3.83
N THR A 59 -27.92 -1.26 4.07
CA THR A 59 -26.49 -1.53 3.84
C THR A 59 -25.67 -1.40 5.12
N LEU A 60 -24.70 -2.29 5.29
CA LEU A 60 -23.61 -2.08 6.23
C LEU A 60 -22.52 -1.26 5.54
N LEU A 61 -22.11 -0.15 6.14
CA LEU A 61 -20.97 0.62 5.68
C LEU A 61 -19.74 0.24 6.49
N PHE A 62 -18.61 0.12 5.80
CA PHE A 62 -17.30 -0.16 6.38
C PHE A 62 -16.40 1.08 6.34
N PRO A 63 -15.32 1.10 7.13
CA PRO A 63 -14.25 2.08 6.96
C PRO A 63 -13.76 2.12 5.50
N GLY A 64 -13.51 3.31 4.94
CA GLY A 64 -13.11 3.46 3.53
C GLY A 64 -14.26 3.55 2.53
N GLY A 65 -15.52 3.46 2.98
CA GLY A 65 -16.70 3.72 2.15
C GLY A 65 -17.25 2.50 1.40
N GLU A 66 -16.65 1.32 1.57
CA GLU A 66 -17.24 0.07 1.07
C GLU A 66 -18.57 -0.21 1.77
N CYS A 67 -19.51 -0.79 1.03
CA CYS A 67 -20.82 -1.17 1.53
C CYS A 67 -21.16 -2.61 1.18
N LEU A 68 -21.83 -3.30 2.10
CA LEU A 68 -22.44 -4.61 1.84
C LEU A 68 -23.95 -4.48 1.95
N HIS A 69 -24.65 -4.90 0.90
CA HIS A 69 -26.10 -5.00 0.91
C HIS A 69 -26.55 -6.23 1.70
N LYS A 70 -27.74 -6.14 2.30
CA LYS A 70 -28.36 -7.27 3.02
C LYS A 70 -28.42 -8.56 2.19
N THR A 71 -28.60 -8.47 0.87
CA THR A 71 -28.65 -9.62 -0.05
C THR A 71 -27.32 -10.35 -0.20
N GLU A 72 -26.21 -9.68 0.12
CA GLU A 72 -24.85 -10.24 0.05
C GLU A 72 -24.43 -10.90 1.37
N LEU A 73 -25.21 -10.70 2.44
CA LEU A 73 -24.97 -11.34 3.72
C LEU A 73 -25.29 -12.83 3.61
N LEU A 74 -24.27 -13.65 3.88
CA LEU A 74 -24.47 -15.07 4.08
C LEU A 74 -25.29 -15.27 5.37
N CYS A 75 -26.59 -15.54 5.23
CA CYS A 75 -27.49 -15.84 6.35
C CYS A 75 -27.16 -17.14 7.09
N HIS A 76 -26.19 -17.91 6.59
CA HIS A 76 -25.79 -19.19 7.17
C HIS A 76 -24.28 -19.20 7.38
N VAL A 77 -23.87 -19.14 8.65
CA VAL A 77 -22.53 -19.57 9.05
C VAL A 77 -22.47 -21.08 8.76
N PRO A 78 -21.58 -21.56 7.88
CA PRO A 78 -21.40 -22.99 7.66
C PRO A 78 -21.19 -23.64 9.03
N LYS A 79 -21.93 -24.73 9.32
CA LYS A 79 -21.70 -25.50 10.53
C LYS A 79 -20.22 -25.83 10.59
N LEU A 80 -19.55 -25.37 11.65
CA LEU A 80 -18.16 -25.65 11.94
C LEU A 80 -17.89 -27.13 11.65
N THR A 81 -16.91 -27.39 10.79
CA THR A 81 -16.29 -28.70 10.67
C THR A 81 -15.97 -29.20 12.08
N GLU A 82 -16.18 -30.48 12.37
CA GLU A 82 -15.87 -31.04 13.69
C GLU A 82 -14.45 -30.64 14.11
N TRP A 83 -14.37 -29.80 15.12
CA TRP A 83 -13.10 -29.38 15.71
C TRP A 83 -12.78 -30.39 16.80
N LYS A 84 -11.63 -31.06 16.67
CA LYS A 84 -11.13 -31.94 17.73
C LYS A 84 -10.33 -31.09 18.71
N THR A 85 -10.78 -31.03 19.95
CA THR A 85 -9.96 -30.51 21.04
C THR A 85 -8.68 -31.34 21.11
N LEU A 86 -7.53 -30.67 21.03
CA LEU A 86 -6.24 -31.35 21.20
C LEU A 86 -6.16 -31.93 22.62
N PRO A 87 -5.62 -33.16 22.79
CA PRO A 87 -5.39 -33.74 24.11
C PRO A 87 -4.53 -32.83 24.99
N SER A 88 -4.76 -32.84 26.31
CA SER A 88 -4.05 -31.96 27.26
C SER A 88 -2.52 -31.99 27.10
N GLY A 89 -1.92 -33.16 26.87
CA GLY A 89 -0.48 -33.32 26.67
C GLY A 89 0.06 -32.82 25.31
N ALA A 90 -0.79 -32.63 24.31
CA ALA A 90 -0.36 -32.06 23.02
C ALA A 90 -0.02 -30.57 23.15
N TRP A 91 -0.67 -29.85 24.08
CA TRP A 91 -0.41 -28.44 24.36
C TRP A 91 1.00 -28.19 24.92
N GLU A 92 1.60 -29.16 25.59
CA GLU A 92 2.96 -29.07 26.17
C GLU A 92 4.06 -28.92 25.10
N SER A 93 3.76 -29.24 23.84
CA SER A 93 4.64 -29.03 22.68
C SER A 93 4.50 -27.64 22.04
N PHE A 94 3.42 -26.91 22.36
CA PHE A 94 3.10 -25.57 21.83
C PHE A 94 3.26 -24.45 22.88
N GLY A 95 3.71 -24.77 24.10
CA GLY A 95 3.93 -23.79 25.15
C GLY A 95 4.93 -22.69 24.74
N PRO A 96 4.73 -21.44 25.18
CA PRO A 96 5.50 -20.27 24.74
C PRO A 96 7.01 -20.41 24.98
N ASP A 97 7.42 -21.20 25.98
CA ASP A 97 8.81 -21.30 26.40
C ASP A 97 9.70 -22.18 25.49
N LYS A 98 9.13 -22.96 24.56
CA LYS A 98 9.91 -23.88 23.71
C LYS A 98 10.23 -23.36 22.31
N HIS A 99 9.53 -22.31 21.85
CA HIS A 99 9.64 -21.81 20.48
C HIS A 99 9.97 -20.32 20.37
N ILE A 100 10.11 -19.60 21.49
CA ILE A 100 10.69 -18.26 21.45
C ILE A 100 12.19 -18.44 21.31
N SER A 101 12.67 -18.55 20.07
CA SER A 101 14.06 -18.28 19.77
C SER A 101 14.19 -16.75 19.66
N PRO A 102 14.81 -16.06 20.64
CA PRO A 102 14.99 -14.61 20.58
C PRO A 102 15.94 -14.17 19.44
N SER A 103 16.46 -15.12 18.66
CA SER A 103 17.44 -14.93 17.60
C SER A 103 17.05 -15.68 16.32
N GLU A 104 15.76 -15.73 15.97
CA GLU A 104 15.40 -16.17 14.61
C GLU A 104 16.05 -15.22 13.60
N THR A 105 17.15 -15.72 13.03
CA THR A 105 17.88 -15.06 11.96
C THR A 105 17.09 -15.35 10.70
N TRP A 106 16.23 -14.40 10.32
CA TRP A 106 15.51 -14.46 9.05
C TRP A 106 16.50 -14.68 7.90
N SER A 107 16.16 -15.57 6.98
CA SER A 107 17.01 -15.80 5.81
C SER A 107 17.23 -14.52 5.04
N GLU A 108 18.40 -14.37 4.41
CA GLU A 108 18.73 -13.20 3.60
C GLU A 108 17.67 -12.98 2.50
N GLU A 109 17.17 -14.07 1.91
CA GLU A 109 16.09 -14.04 0.92
C GLU A 109 14.81 -13.39 1.48
N LEU A 110 14.44 -13.72 2.72
CA LEU A 110 13.27 -13.10 3.34
C LEU A 110 13.53 -11.64 3.69
N GLN A 111 14.71 -11.30 4.18
CA GLN A 111 15.09 -9.90 4.43
C GLN A 111 15.01 -9.07 3.14
N GLN A 112 15.53 -9.60 2.04
CA GLN A 112 15.45 -8.97 0.72
C GLN A 112 14.00 -8.84 0.23
N SER A 113 13.13 -9.82 0.55
CA SER A 113 11.72 -9.78 0.15
C SER A 113 10.95 -8.59 0.73
N VAL A 114 11.36 -8.07 1.90
CA VAL A 114 10.72 -6.91 2.56
C VAL A 114 10.78 -5.67 1.66
N SER A 115 11.85 -5.51 0.86
CA SER A 115 12.01 -4.37 -0.06
C SER A 115 10.92 -4.27 -1.14
N ARG A 116 10.16 -5.34 -1.37
CA ARG A 116 9.05 -5.39 -2.33
C ARG A 116 7.76 -4.76 -1.80
N TYR A 117 7.70 -4.49 -0.50
CA TYR A 117 6.52 -3.96 0.17
C TYR A 117 6.78 -2.56 0.69
N PRO A 118 5.75 -1.69 0.76
CA PRO A 118 5.90 -0.39 1.37
C PRO A 118 6.39 -0.50 2.82
N SER A 119 7.28 0.40 3.23
CA SER A 119 7.58 0.61 4.64
C SER A 119 6.33 1.12 5.38
N LEU A 120 6.37 1.11 6.72
CA LEU A 120 5.26 1.64 7.53
C LEU A 120 4.92 3.08 7.16
N ASP A 121 5.93 3.94 6.99
CA ASP A 121 5.73 5.34 6.61
C ASP A 121 5.13 5.47 5.21
N GLN A 122 5.57 4.64 4.26
CA GLN A 122 5.01 4.61 2.90
C GLN A 122 3.56 4.13 2.91
N ALA A 123 3.26 3.09 3.70
CA ALA A 123 1.90 2.58 3.86
C ALA A 123 0.97 3.64 4.46
N TRP A 124 1.44 4.39 5.47
CA TRP A 124 0.68 5.50 6.05
C TRP A 124 0.35 6.58 5.02
N GLN A 125 1.31 6.95 4.17
CA GLN A 125 1.05 7.95 3.12
C GLN A 125 0.10 7.45 2.04
N ILE A 126 0.19 6.18 1.65
CA ILE A 126 -0.74 5.56 0.70
C ILE A 126 -2.17 5.60 1.25
N VAL A 127 -2.32 5.32 2.55
CA VAL A 127 -3.59 5.39 3.25
C VAL A 127 -4.12 6.84 3.32
N GLU A 128 -3.29 7.78 3.75
CA GLU A 128 -3.66 9.19 3.91
C GLU A 128 -4.08 9.82 2.58
N ALA A 129 -3.48 9.39 1.45
CA ALA A 129 -3.89 9.85 0.12
C ALA A 129 -5.31 9.41 -0.27
N GLY A 130 -5.84 8.37 0.37
CA GLY A 130 -7.17 7.83 0.12
C GLY A 130 -7.31 7.21 -1.27
N ASN A 131 -8.40 7.54 -1.96
CA ASN A 131 -8.76 6.94 -3.25
C ASN A 131 -7.83 7.37 -4.41
N LEU A 132 -6.92 6.50 -4.85
CA LEU A 132 -6.01 6.77 -5.97
C LEU A 132 -6.54 6.34 -7.35
N SER A 133 -7.85 6.18 -7.51
CA SER A 133 -8.44 5.79 -8.79
C SER A 133 -8.15 6.80 -9.91
N GLU A 134 -8.02 6.29 -11.13
CA GLU A 134 -7.78 7.10 -12.32
C GLU A 134 -8.79 8.24 -12.48
N THR A 135 -10.07 7.97 -12.20
CA THR A 135 -11.14 8.98 -12.23
C THR A 135 -10.86 10.14 -11.26
N ARG A 136 -10.51 9.85 -10.00
CA ARG A 136 -10.24 10.89 -8.98
C ARG A 136 -8.99 11.68 -9.34
N ILE A 137 -7.90 11.00 -9.68
CA ILE A 137 -6.63 11.66 -10.02
C ILE A 137 -6.77 12.55 -11.26
N LYS A 138 -7.44 12.07 -12.32
CA LYS A 138 -7.70 12.91 -13.51
C LYS A 138 -8.58 14.12 -13.19
N SER A 139 -9.58 13.96 -12.32
CA SER A 139 -10.40 15.08 -11.86
C SER A 139 -9.56 16.14 -11.13
N MET A 140 -8.65 15.72 -10.25
CA MET A 140 -7.73 16.62 -9.55
C MET A 140 -6.80 17.38 -10.51
N ILE A 141 -6.26 16.68 -11.52
CA ILE A 141 -5.39 17.30 -12.53
C ILE A 141 -6.15 18.36 -13.33
N GLN A 142 -7.43 18.12 -13.64
CA GLN A 142 -8.24 19.03 -14.45
C GLN A 142 -8.82 20.20 -13.65
N GLN A 143 -9.25 19.95 -12.42
CA GLN A 143 -10.03 20.91 -11.62
C GLN A 143 -9.21 21.54 -10.49
N GLY A 144 -8.02 21.02 -10.21
CA GLY A 144 -7.23 21.37 -9.04
C GLY A 144 -7.51 20.45 -7.84
N LEU A 145 -6.71 20.61 -6.80
CA LEU A 145 -6.90 19.92 -5.52
C LEU A 145 -7.97 20.64 -4.69
N GLY A 146 -8.76 19.85 -3.96
CA GLY A 146 -9.64 20.38 -2.90
C GLY A 146 -8.84 20.90 -1.70
N GLU A 147 -9.50 21.63 -0.79
CA GLU A 147 -8.85 22.27 0.36
C GLU A 147 -8.14 21.28 1.30
N ASP A 148 -8.71 20.09 1.49
CA ASP A 148 -8.16 19.05 2.36
C ASP A 148 -7.12 18.14 1.67
N GLU A 149 -6.94 18.27 0.37
CA GLU A 149 -6.08 17.38 -0.42
C GLU A 149 -4.61 17.82 -0.32
N LYS A 150 -3.73 16.88 0.06
CA LYS A 150 -2.29 17.13 0.23
C LYS A 150 -1.52 16.60 -0.99
N ALA A 151 -1.06 17.52 -1.85
CA ALA A 151 -0.37 17.16 -3.09
C ALA A 151 0.89 16.29 -2.86
N ASP A 152 1.66 16.56 -1.82
CA ASP A 152 2.84 15.78 -1.44
C ASP A 152 2.49 14.35 -1.02
N VAL A 153 1.40 14.16 -0.28
CA VAL A 153 0.92 12.85 0.15
C VAL A 153 0.44 12.05 -1.06
N ILE A 154 -0.39 12.64 -1.92
CA ILE A 154 -0.90 11.99 -3.14
C ILE A 154 0.25 11.63 -4.08
N LEU A 155 1.20 12.54 -4.27
CA LEU A 155 2.36 12.32 -5.14
C LEU A 155 3.22 11.15 -4.65
N GLN A 156 3.53 11.10 -3.36
CA GLN A 156 4.27 9.99 -2.76
C GLN A 156 3.51 8.67 -2.85
N ALA A 157 2.20 8.69 -2.57
CA ALA A 157 1.35 7.51 -2.68
C ALA A 157 1.30 6.94 -4.10
N LEU A 158 1.17 7.78 -5.12
CA LEU A 158 1.24 7.37 -6.53
C LEU A 158 2.61 6.79 -6.88
N PHE A 159 3.69 7.36 -6.35
CA PHE A 159 5.04 6.86 -6.56
C PHE A 159 5.25 5.47 -5.92
N PHE A 160 4.89 5.30 -4.64
CA PHE A 160 5.08 4.05 -3.90
C PHE A 160 4.17 2.92 -4.35
N THR A 161 3.02 3.24 -4.96
CA THR A 161 2.13 2.25 -5.59
C THR A 161 2.51 1.94 -7.03
N HIS A 162 3.60 2.52 -7.56
CA HIS A 162 4.02 2.42 -8.96
C HIS A 162 2.88 2.74 -9.94
N SER A 163 2.03 3.71 -9.59
CA SER A 163 0.88 4.08 -10.39
C SER A 163 1.33 4.71 -11.71
N PRO A 164 0.72 4.33 -12.86
CA PRO A 164 1.02 4.97 -14.14
C PRO A 164 0.65 6.47 -14.16
N LEU A 165 -0.19 6.91 -13.22
CA LEU A 165 -0.65 8.29 -13.10
C LEU A 165 0.36 9.20 -12.38
N PHE A 166 1.42 8.63 -11.81
CA PHE A 166 2.45 9.39 -11.08
C PHE A 166 3.05 10.49 -11.95
N ILE A 167 3.40 10.20 -13.20
CA ILE A 167 4.04 11.16 -14.11
C ILE A 167 3.10 12.33 -14.44
N ASP A 168 1.84 12.03 -14.75
CA ASP A 168 0.85 13.06 -15.10
C ASP A 168 0.57 13.96 -13.90
N PHE A 169 0.46 13.37 -12.70
CA PHE A 169 0.28 14.14 -11.46
C PHE A 169 1.53 14.96 -11.11
N ALA A 170 2.73 14.42 -11.29
CA ALA A 170 3.99 15.15 -11.11
C ALA A 170 4.09 16.39 -12.01
N ARG A 171 3.72 16.25 -13.30
CA ARG A 171 3.66 17.36 -14.25
C ARG A 171 2.64 18.41 -13.82
N PHE A 172 1.47 18.00 -13.35
CA PHE A 172 0.49 18.89 -12.77
C PHE A 172 1.06 19.66 -11.56
N VAL A 173 1.68 18.99 -10.59
CA VAL A 173 2.29 19.66 -9.42
C VAL A 173 3.33 20.72 -9.83
N ILE A 174 4.10 20.47 -10.88
CA ILE A 174 5.15 21.39 -11.30
C ILE A 174 4.60 22.57 -12.10
N SER A 175 3.58 22.34 -12.92
CA SER A 175 3.03 23.35 -13.83
C SER A 175 2.25 24.45 -13.10
N TYR A 176 1.67 24.15 -11.93
CA TYR A 176 0.80 25.09 -11.22
C TYR A 176 1.57 25.82 -10.10
N PRO A 177 1.57 27.17 -10.08
CA PRO A 177 2.26 27.96 -9.06
C PRO A 177 1.82 27.68 -7.62
N ALA A 178 0.58 27.22 -7.42
CA ALA A 178 0.04 26.88 -6.10
C ALA A 178 0.81 25.76 -5.39
N TYR A 179 1.59 24.94 -6.12
CA TYR A 179 2.26 23.75 -5.61
C TYR A 179 3.79 23.85 -5.65
N VAL A 180 4.32 25.08 -5.72
CA VAL A 180 5.77 25.35 -5.79
C VAL A 180 6.55 24.66 -4.66
N SER A 181 5.99 24.61 -3.44
CA SER A 181 6.59 23.95 -2.27
C SER A 181 6.86 22.45 -2.48
N TYR A 182 6.14 21.79 -3.39
CA TYR A 182 6.22 20.35 -3.64
C TYR A 182 7.11 19.99 -4.85
N ARG A 183 7.63 20.98 -5.58
CA ARG A 183 8.53 20.74 -6.72
C ARG A 183 9.81 19.99 -6.32
N PRO A 184 10.52 20.34 -5.23
CA PRO A 184 11.71 19.59 -4.85
C PRO A 184 11.42 18.11 -4.54
N LEU A 185 10.29 17.83 -3.88
CA LEU A 185 9.85 16.45 -3.64
C LEU A 185 9.59 15.72 -4.96
N THR A 186 8.88 16.35 -5.88
CA THR A 186 8.58 15.79 -7.20
C THR A 186 9.86 15.43 -7.96
N PHE A 187 10.84 16.33 -7.98
CA PHE A 187 12.13 16.09 -8.62
C PHE A 187 12.88 14.93 -7.96
N ARG A 188 12.91 14.87 -6.62
CA ARG A 188 13.54 13.76 -5.90
C ARG A 188 12.91 12.42 -6.23
N LEU A 189 11.57 12.34 -6.25
CA LEU A 189 10.85 11.10 -6.58
C LEU A 189 11.09 10.69 -8.04
N MET A 190 11.02 11.63 -8.98
CA MET A 190 11.35 11.39 -10.40
C MET A 190 12.79 10.88 -10.59
N ALA A 191 13.73 11.38 -9.80
CA ALA A 191 15.13 11.00 -9.89
C ALA A 191 15.47 9.61 -9.29
N GLN A 192 14.54 8.99 -8.55
CA GLN A 192 14.80 7.67 -7.95
C GLN A 192 14.82 6.54 -8.98
N ASN A 193 13.97 6.63 -10.01
CA ASN A 193 13.83 5.58 -11.03
C ASN A 193 14.12 6.15 -12.41
N ARG A 194 15.20 5.67 -13.04
CA ARG A 194 15.56 6.07 -14.40
C ARG A 194 14.60 5.42 -15.39
N THR A 195 13.76 6.23 -16.01
CA THR A 195 12.79 5.79 -17.02
C THR A 195 12.82 6.76 -18.21
N PRO A 196 12.40 6.36 -19.42
CA PRO A 196 12.29 7.28 -20.55
C PRO A 196 11.41 8.49 -20.27
N GLN A 197 10.40 8.32 -19.41
CA GLN A 197 9.50 9.39 -18.98
C GLN A 197 10.20 10.37 -18.03
N ALA A 198 11.03 9.86 -17.10
CA ALA A 198 11.86 10.70 -16.23
C ALA A 198 12.95 11.45 -17.02
N ASP A 199 13.58 10.80 -18.00
CA ASP A 199 14.53 11.45 -18.90
C ASP A 199 13.86 12.59 -19.67
N ALA A 200 12.70 12.34 -20.29
CA ALA A 200 11.95 13.37 -21.00
C ALA A 200 11.52 14.53 -20.09
N PHE A 201 11.12 14.22 -18.86
CA PHE A 201 10.76 15.21 -17.85
C PHE A 201 11.94 16.12 -17.47
N PHE A 202 13.11 15.54 -17.18
CA PHE A 202 14.29 16.32 -16.82
C PHE A 202 14.88 17.10 -18.01
N LEU A 203 14.79 16.56 -19.22
CA LEU A 203 15.15 17.28 -20.44
C LEU A 203 14.24 18.48 -20.69
N ASP A 204 12.93 18.32 -20.53
CA ASP A 204 11.97 19.43 -20.63
C ASP A 204 12.26 20.53 -19.60
N PHE A 205 12.59 20.15 -18.36
CA PHE A 205 13.04 21.11 -17.36
C PHE A 205 14.34 21.83 -17.77
N ALA A 206 15.35 21.10 -18.26
CA ALA A 206 16.63 21.69 -18.69
C ALA A 206 16.49 22.67 -19.85
N ILE A 207 15.50 22.46 -20.73
CA ILE A 207 15.22 23.34 -21.88
C ILE A 207 14.52 24.63 -21.43
N ASN A 208 13.64 24.54 -20.44
CA ASN A 208 12.72 25.63 -20.07
C ASN A 208 13.13 26.40 -18.79
N ASP A 209 14.07 25.88 -18.00
CA ASP A 209 14.57 26.54 -16.77
C ASP A 209 15.97 27.11 -17.04
N ASP A 210 16.08 28.44 -17.08
CA ASP A 210 17.34 29.17 -17.29
C ASP A 210 18.26 29.14 -16.04
N GLY A 211 18.17 28.10 -15.21
CA GLY A 211 18.94 27.95 -13.97
C GLY A 211 18.42 28.79 -12.80
N GLU A 212 17.18 29.27 -12.88
CA GLU A 212 16.54 30.07 -11.83
C GLU A 212 16.29 29.28 -10.54
N ARG A 213 16.34 27.94 -10.62
CA ARG A 213 15.98 27.03 -9.52
C ARG A 213 17.14 26.09 -9.18
N PRO A 214 18.19 26.59 -8.50
CA PRO A 214 19.43 25.86 -8.30
C PRO A 214 19.27 24.53 -7.55
N GLU A 215 18.30 24.42 -6.64
CA GLU A 215 17.99 23.14 -5.95
C GLU A 215 17.50 22.08 -6.94
N LEU A 216 16.61 22.45 -7.86
CA LEU A 216 16.03 21.52 -8.84
C LEU A 216 17.06 21.15 -9.90
N THR A 217 17.85 22.14 -10.37
CA THR A 217 18.98 21.92 -11.28
C THR A 217 19.97 20.92 -10.68
N LYS A 218 20.29 21.03 -9.39
CA LYS A 218 21.19 20.08 -8.72
C LYS A 218 20.63 18.65 -8.73
N ILE A 219 19.34 18.46 -8.44
CA ILE A 219 18.72 17.13 -8.46
C ILE A 219 18.79 16.52 -9.87
N MET A 220 18.51 17.33 -10.90
CA MET A 220 18.61 16.92 -12.30
C MET A 220 20.05 16.57 -12.70
N ASP A 221 21.03 17.40 -12.34
CA ASP A 221 22.45 17.14 -12.63
C ASP A 221 22.90 15.82 -12.00
N ASP A 222 22.55 15.60 -10.73
CA ASP A 222 22.89 14.37 -10.02
C ASP A 222 22.18 13.15 -10.64
N TYR A 223 20.97 13.31 -11.16
CA TYR A 223 20.27 12.26 -11.92
C TYR A 223 21.04 11.86 -13.19
N PHE A 224 21.55 12.81 -13.96
CA PHE A 224 22.32 12.51 -15.18
C PHE A 224 23.75 12.01 -14.90
N ARG A 225 24.35 12.36 -13.75
CA ARG A 225 25.69 11.92 -13.34
C ARG A 225 25.77 10.45 -12.92
N LYS A 226 24.68 9.83 -12.44
CA LYS A 226 24.62 8.41 -12.03
C LYS A 226 24.70 7.42 -13.21
N ARG A 227 25.48 7.73 -14.25
CA ARG A 227 25.76 6.84 -15.39
C ARG A 227 26.74 5.73 -15.04
#